data_AF-A0A8J8H2G3-F1
#
_entry.id   AF-A0A8J8H2G3-F1
#
_cell.length_a   1.000
_cell.length_b   1.000
_cell.length_c   1.000
_cell.angle_alpha   90.00
_cell.angle_beta   90.00
_cell.angle_gamma   90.00
#
_symmetry.space_group_name_H-M   'P 1'
#
loop_
_entity.id
_entity.type
_entity.pdbx_description
1 polymer ?
#
loop_
_entity_poly.entity_id
_entity_poly.type
_entity_poly.pdbx_seq_one_letter_code
_entity_poly.pdbx_strand_id
1 'polypeptide(L)'
;MTGPATTEVVTDNVRLEADKWRDLSDQMSAVYTNPVGNDGLKLGVFAFFIGPTELISTAMHSSAYNGFYAEVQALVKAAATEWLQLGEALDRMADAFDQTDQTAEADLEAVYSEPATNGAQGPPPTAQQGGQQ
;
A
#
# COMPACT_ATOMS: atom_id res chain seq x y z
N MET A 1 14.93 20.53 19.97
CA MET A 1 13.50 20.17 19.82
C MET A 1 13.38 19.53 18.45
N THR A 2 13.42 18.20 18.39
CA THR A 2 13.30 17.44 17.15
C THR A 2 12.12 16.53 17.35
N GLY A 3 10.92 17.05 17.08
CA GLY A 3 9.79 16.17 16.80
C GLY A 3 10.07 15.41 15.50
N PRO A 4 9.40 14.27 15.27
CA PRO A 4 9.56 13.52 14.03
C PRO A 4 9.34 14.46 12.84
N ALA A 5 10.19 14.31 11.81
CA ALA A 5 10.02 15.06 10.58
C ALA A 5 8.62 14.72 10.01
N THR A 6 7.93 15.69 9.43
CA THR A 6 6.57 15.49 8.92
C THR A 6 6.46 14.36 7.89
N THR A 7 7.56 14.06 7.19
CA THR A 7 7.73 12.94 6.25
C THR A 7 7.67 11.59 6.95
N GLU A 8 8.36 11.42 8.08
CA GLU A 8 8.33 10.20 8.91
C GLU A 8 6.90 9.90 9.41
N VAL A 9 6.19 10.94 9.86
CA VAL A 9 4.78 10.81 10.27
C VAL A 9 3.89 10.38 9.10
N VAL A 10 4.17 10.84 7.89
CA VAL A 10 3.40 10.45 6.70
C VAL A 10 3.70 9.01 6.29
N THR A 11 4.97 8.60 6.24
CA THR A 11 5.34 7.23 5.84
C THR A 11 4.88 6.19 6.85
N ASP A 12 4.91 6.49 8.15
CA ASP A 12 4.31 5.65 9.19
C ASP A 12 2.81 5.47 9.01
N ASN A 13 2.08 6.55 8.71
CA ASN A 13 0.64 6.47 8.45
C ASN A 13 0.32 5.66 7.18
N VAL A 14 1.16 5.76 6.14
CA VAL A 14 1.03 4.95 4.92
C VAL A 14 1.25 3.47 5.21
N ARG A 15 2.24 3.12 6.05
CA ARG A 15 2.49 1.74 6.49
C ARG A 15 1.34 1.19 7.35
N LEU A 16 0.80 2.00 8.26
CA LEU A 16 -0.40 1.62 9.04
C LEU A 16 -1.63 1.40 8.15
N GLU A 17 -1.77 2.16 7.07
CA GLU A 17 -2.83 1.94 6.10
C GLU A 17 -2.57 0.64 5.31
N ALA A 18 -1.33 0.36 4.91
CA ALA A 18 -0.94 -0.90 4.26
C ALA A 18 -1.32 -2.13 5.10
N ASP A 19 -1.11 -2.08 6.41
CA ASP A 19 -1.49 -3.14 7.34
C ASP A 19 -2.99 -3.44 7.32
N LYS A 20 -3.85 -2.42 7.24
CA LYS A 20 -5.30 -2.63 7.16
C LYS A 20 -5.70 -3.41 5.91
N TRP A 21 -5.05 -3.14 4.78
CA TRP A 21 -5.33 -3.86 3.54
C TRP A 21 -4.84 -5.31 3.61
N ARG A 22 -3.70 -5.57 4.25
CA ARG A 22 -3.23 -6.93 4.52
C ARG A 22 -4.18 -7.69 5.45
N ASP A 23 -4.66 -7.05 6.52
CA ASP A 23 -5.65 -7.66 7.42
C ASP A 23 -6.96 -8.00 6.69
N LEU A 24 -7.42 -7.15 5.77
CA LEU A 24 -8.59 -7.45 4.93
C LEU A 24 -8.31 -8.58 3.94
N SER A 25 -7.10 -8.64 3.36
CA SER A 25 -6.67 -9.76 2.52
C SER A 25 -6.71 -11.09 3.27
N ASP A 26 -6.19 -11.11 4.49
CA ASP A 26 -6.16 -12.30 5.36
C ASP A 26 -7.58 -12.74 5.75
N GLN A 27 -8.46 -11.79 6.07
CA GLN A 27 -9.86 -12.08 6.36
C GLN A 27 -10.57 -12.70 5.15
N MET A 28 -10.39 -12.14 3.95
CA MET A 28 -10.98 -12.71 2.73
C MET A 28 -10.38 -14.09 2.42
N SER A 29 -9.07 -14.26 2.63
CA SER A 29 -8.39 -15.54 2.52
C SER A 29 -8.98 -16.58 3.46
N ALA A 30 -9.23 -16.22 4.72
CA ALA A 30 -9.85 -17.10 5.68
C ALA A 30 -11.27 -17.52 5.25
N VAL A 31 -12.05 -16.62 4.63
CA VAL A 31 -13.40 -16.94 4.14
C VAL A 31 -13.35 -17.98 3.01
N TYR A 32 -12.56 -17.76 1.96
CA TYR A 32 -12.56 -18.69 0.82
C TYR A 32 -11.74 -19.96 1.07
N THR A 33 -10.76 -19.95 1.97
CA THR A 33 -9.99 -21.16 2.32
C THR A 33 -10.69 -22.05 3.36
N ASN A 34 -11.69 -21.50 4.08
CA ASN A 34 -12.49 -22.29 5.00
C ASN A 34 -13.19 -23.45 4.24
N PRO A 35 -13.05 -24.71 4.67
CA PRO A 35 -13.68 -25.85 4.01
C PRO A 35 -15.22 -25.75 3.96
N VAL A 36 -15.84 -25.09 4.94
CA VAL A 36 -17.26 -24.71 4.89
C VAL A 36 -17.50 -23.72 3.74
N GLY A 37 -16.63 -22.72 3.62
CA GLY A 37 -16.71 -21.65 2.62
C GLY A 37 -16.39 -22.07 1.19
N ASN A 38 -15.73 -23.19 0.92
CA ASN A 38 -15.30 -23.61 -0.44
C ASN A 38 -16.21 -24.65 -1.11
N ASP A 39 -16.57 -25.70 -0.37
CA ASP A 39 -17.48 -26.75 -0.85
C ASP A 39 -18.61 -27.03 0.16
N GLY A 40 -18.41 -26.71 1.45
CA GLY A 40 -19.37 -27.03 2.51
C GLY A 40 -20.68 -26.24 2.46
N LEU A 41 -20.75 -25.13 1.71
CA LEU A 41 -21.97 -24.36 1.50
C LEU A 41 -22.67 -24.69 0.18
N LYS A 42 -22.13 -25.58 -0.66
CA LYS A 42 -22.86 -26.08 -1.84
C LYS A 42 -24.04 -26.90 -1.35
N LEU A 43 -25.24 -26.52 -1.79
CA LEU A 43 -26.47 -27.17 -1.37
C LEU A 43 -26.96 -28.09 -2.47
N GLY A 44 -27.14 -29.36 -2.12
CA GLY A 44 -27.76 -30.34 -3.00
C GLY A 44 -29.24 -30.03 -3.27
N VAL A 45 -29.79 -30.61 -4.34
CA VAL A 45 -31.16 -30.34 -4.80
C VAL A 45 -32.21 -30.50 -3.69
N PHE A 46 -32.07 -31.50 -2.82
CA PHE A 46 -33.03 -31.74 -1.73
C PHE A 46 -33.08 -30.65 -0.64
N ALA A 47 -32.06 -29.78 -0.54
CA ALA A 47 -32.10 -28.64 0.37
C ALA A 47 -33.16 -27.58 -0.05
N PHE A 48 -33.60 -27.62 -1.30
CA PHE A 48 -34.59 -26.70 -1.87
C PHE A 48 -35.97 -27.33 -2.07
N PHE A 49 -36.17 -28.56 -1.57
CA PHE A 49 -37.40 -29.30 -1.79
C PHE A 49 -38.52 -28.77 -0.87
N ILE A 50 -39.60 -28.27 -1.47
CA ILE A 50 -40.77 -27.72 -0.75
C ILE A 50 -42.02 -28.60 -0.96
N GLY A 51 -41.94 -29.63 -1.81
CA GLY A 51 -43.03 -30.56 -2.04
C GLY A 51 -42.97 -31.24 -3.43
N PRO A 52 -43.77 -32.31 -3.62
CA PRO A 52 -43.69 -33.18 -4.80
C PRO A 52 -44.10 -32.51 -6.12
N THR A 53 -44.85 -31.40 -6.10
CA THR A 53 -45.26 -30.65 -7.30
C THR A 53 -44.16 -29.74 -7.86
N GLU A 54 -43.07 -29.51 -7.11
CA GLU A 54 -42.08 -28.47 -7.39
C GLU A 54 -40.70 -29.02 -7.77
N LEU A 55 -40.60 -30.26 -8.27
CA LEU A 55 -39.30 -30.89 -8.53
C LEU A 55 -38.42 -30.15 -9.56
N ILE A 56 -39.01 -29.59 -10.62
CA ILE A 56 -38.29 -28.78 -11.61
C ILE A 56 -37.80 -27.47 -10.97
N SER A 57 -38.68 -26.80 -10.22
CA SER A 57 -38.38 -25.58 -9.45
C SER A 57 -37.25 -25.82 -8.43
N THR A 58 -37.24 -26.99 -7.78
CA THR A 58 -36.21 -27.42 -6.82
C THR A 58 -34.82 -27.49 -7.46
N ALA A 59 -34.71 -28.14 -8.62
CA ALA A 59 -33.44 -28.25 -9.34
C ALA A 59 -32.94 -26.87 -9.82
N MET A 60 -33.85 -26.03 -10.31
CA MET A 60 -33.52 -24.66 -10.72
C MET A 60 -33.01 -23.81 -9.55
N HIS A 61 -33.66 -23.86 -8.39
CA HIS A 61 -33.23 -23.12 -7.20
C HIS A 61 -31.84 -23.58 -6.71
N SER A 62 -31.59 -24.89 -6.69
CA SER A 62 -30.26 -25.42 -6.36
C SER A 62 -29.18 -24.93 -7.32
N SER A 63 -29.46 -24.96 -8.63
CA SER A 63 -28.53 -24.45 -9.63
C SER A 63 -28.27 -22.94 -9.47
N ALA A 64 -29.32 -22.15 -9.24
CA ALA A 64 -29.20 -20.71 -9.07
C ALA A 64 -28.40 -20.34 -7.81
N TYR A 65 -28.70 -20.99 -6.68
CA TYR A 65 -27.95 -20.78 -5.44
C TYR A 65 -26.47 -21.16 -5.61
N ASN A 66 -26.18 -22.34 -6.16
CA ASN A 66 -24.80 -22.80 -6.32
C ASN A 66 -24.03 -21.94 -7.33
N GLY A 67 -24.70 -21.41 -8.36
CA GLY A 67 -24.12 -20.44 -9.30
C GLY A 67 -23.76 -19.13 -8.61
N PHE A 68 -24.71 -18.53 -7.88
CA PHE A 68 -24.46 -17.30 -7.11
C PHE A 68 -23.34 -17.49 -6.08
N TYR A 69 -23.35 -18.61 -5.36
CA TYR A 69 -22.30 -18.92 -4.40
C TYR A 69 -20.91 -19.05 -5.06
N ALA A 70 -20.82 -19.64 -6.25
CA ALA A 70 -19.57 -19.71 -7.00
C ALA A 70 -19.07 -18.32 -7.41
N GLU A 71 -19.98 -17.41 -7.81
CA GLU A 71 -19.63 -16.02 -8.11
C GLU A 71 -19.11 -15.28 -6.88
N VAL A 72 -19.79 -15.42 -5.73
CA VAL A 72 -19.34 -14.83 -4.45
C VAL A 72 -17.96 -15.34 -4.08
N GLN A 73 -17.70 -16.65 -4.21
CA GLN A 73 -16.38 -17.23 -3.93
C GLN A 73 -15.28 -16.68 -4.86
N ALA A 74 -15.59 -16.48 -6.14
CA ALA A 74 -14.65 -15.87 -7.07
C ALA A 74 -14.32 -14.41 -6.66
N LEU A 75 -15.33 -13.64 -6.25
CA LEU A 75 -15.15 -12.26 -5.79
C LEU A 75 -14.32 -12.19 -4.50
N VAL A 76 -14.59 -13.05 -3.52
CA VAL A 76 -13.83 -13.08 -2.25
C VAL A 76 -12.36 -13.44 -2.50
N LYS A 77 -12.11 -14.42 -3.39
CA LYS A 77 -10.75 -14.79 -3.77
C LYS A 77 -10.01 -13.66 -4.50
N ALA A 78 -10.69 -12.97 -5.41
CA ALA A 78 -10.12 -11.80 -6.10
C ALA A 78 -9.81 -10.69 -5.10
N ALA A 79 -10.75 -10.38 -4.20
CA ALA A 79 -10.60 -9.37 -3.16
C ALA A 79 -9.37 -9.66 -2.27
N ALA A 80 -9.16 -10.90 -1.83
CA ALA A 80 -7.96 -11.27 -1.09
C ALA A 80 -6.66 -10.90 -1.83
N THR A 81 -6.62 -11.14 -3.15
CA THR A 81 -5.45 -10.81 -3.97
C THR A 81 -5.30 -9.29 -4.12
N GLU A 82 -6.37 -8.58 -4.43
CA GLU A 82 -6.35 -7.13 -4.67
C GLU A 82 -5.98 -6.35 -3.40
N TRP A 83 -6.50 -6.74 -2.24
CA TRP A 83 -6.16 -6.11 -0.96
C TRP A 83 -4.69 -6.29 -0.59
N LEU A 84 -4.12 -7.48 -0.85
CA LEU A 84 -2.68 -7.70 -0.65
C LEU A 84 -1.85 -6.77 -1.56
N GLN A 85 -2.20 -6.68 -2.84
CA GLN A 85 -1.51 -5.83 -3.80
C GLN A 85 -1.57 -4.34 -3.42
N LEU A 86 -2.69 -3.88 -2.85
CA LEU A 86 -2.84 -2.52 -2.34
C LEU A 86 -1.92 -2.27 -1.13
N GLY A 87 -1.86 -3.20 -0.18
CA GLY A 87 -0.91 -3.12 0.94
C GLY A 87 0.54 -3.03 0.46
N GLU A 88 0.95 -3.92 -0.45
CA GLU A 88 2.31 -3.90 -1.02
C GLU A 88 2.60 -2.62 -1.81
N ALA A 89 1.60 -2.04 -2.48
CA ALA A 89 1.77 -0.78 -3.20
C ALA A 89 2.01 0.39 -2.25
N LEU A 90 1.33 0.41 -1.11
CA LEU A 90 1.53 1.43 -0.08
C LEU A 90 2.90 1.31 0.59
N ASP A 91 3.36 0.10 0.88
CA ASP A 91 4.72 -0.14 1.39
C ASP A 91 5.77 0.42 0.41
N ARG A 92 5.64 0.11 -0.89
CA ARG A 92 6.53 0.66 -1.94
C ARG A 92 6.49 2.18 -2.01
N MET A 93 5.33 2.80 -1.78
CA MET A 93 5.22 4.26 -1.74
C MET A 93 5.94 4.85 -0.52
N ALA A 94 5.75 4.26 0.66
CA ALA A 94 6.43 4.69 1.89
C ALA A 94 7.95 4.60 1.75
N ASP A 95 8.45 3.48 1.21
CA ASP A 95 9.89 3.28 0.99
C ASP A 95 10.49 4.30 0.02
N ALA A 96 9.75 4.66 -1.05
CA ALA A 96 10.18 5.69 -1.99
C ALA A 96 10.23 7.09 -1.36
N PHE A 97 9.30 7.40 -0.45
CA PHE A 97 9.32 8.65 0.30
C PHE A 97 10.50 8.72 1.26
N ASP A 98 10.73 7.66 2.05
CA ASP A 98 11.85 7.60 3.00
C ASP A 98 13.20 7.74 2.27
N GLN A 99 13.36 7.08 1.11
CA GLN A 99 14.56 7.21 0.29
C GLN A 99 14.78 8.64 -0.23
N THR A 100 13.70 9.31 -0.63
CA THR A 100 13.77 10.69 -1.11
C THR A 100 14.15 11.65 0.02
N ASP A 101 13.59 11.45 1.21
CA ASP A 101 13.88 12.27 2.39
C ASP A 101 15.35 12.14 2.83
N GLN A 102 15.87 10.91 2.87
CA GLN A 102 17.29 10.64 3.16
C GLN A 102 18.23 11.31 2.14
N THR A 103 17.84 11.29 0.86
CA THR A 103 18.63 11.95 -0.19
C THR A 103 18.62 13.46 -0.03
N ALA A 104 17.45 14.05 0.25
CA ALA A 104 17.32 15.48 0.47
C ALA A 104 18.08 15.95 1.71
N GLU A 105 18.04 15.18 2.80
CA GLU A 105 18.81 15.46 4.01
C GLU A 105 20.32 15.46 3.72
N ALA A 106 20.82 14.44 3.01
CA ALA A 106 22.22 14.36 2.62
C ALA A 106 22.68 15.53 1.72
N ASP A 107 21.85 15.92 0.75
CA ASP A 107 22.12 17.07 -0.13
C ASP A 107 22.14 18.38 0.65
N LEU A 108 21.20 18.58 1.58
CA LEU A 108 21.15 19.77 2.43
C LEU A 108 22.35 19.81 3.39
N GLU A 109 22.73 18.69 4.00
CA GLU A 109 23.92 18.61 4.84
C GLU A 109 25.18 18.98 4.04
N ALA A 110 25.32 18.49 2.81
CA ALA A 110 26.43 18.85 1.93
C ALA A 110 26.47 20.37 1.63
N VAL A 111 25.33 20.99 1.33
CA VAL A 111 25.26 22.43 1.03
C VAL A 111 25.54 23.30 2.26
N TYR A 112 25.00 22.93 3.43
CA TYR A 112 25.07 23.77 4.63
C TYR A 112 26.27 23.47 5.55
N SER A 113 26.97 22.34 5.35
CA SER A 113 28.18 21.99 6.10
C SER A 113 29.47 22.47 5.44
N GLU A 114 29.44 22.89 4.17
CA GLU A 114 30.56 23.62 3.58
C GLU A 114 30.69 25.01 4.23
N PRO A 115 31.85 25.36 4.81
CA PRO A 115 32.06 26.71 5.32
C PRO A 115 32.02 27.68 4.16
N ALA A 116 31.18 28.72 4.28
CA ALA A 116 31.06 29.82 3.31
C ALA A 116 32.44 30.40 2.95
N THR A 117 33.06 29.89 1.89
CA THR A 117 34.36 30.36 1.39
C THR A 117 34.27 30.98 0.00
N ASN A 118 33.07 31.06 -0.58
CA ASN A 118 32.87 31.70 -1.87
C ASN A 118 32.15 33.06 -1.70
N GLY A 119 32.93 34.11 -1.39
CA GLY A 119 32.41 35.47 -1.40
C GLY A 119 33.43 36.60 -1.15
N ALA A 120 34.59 36.32 -0.55
CA ALA A 120 35.58 37.36 -0.27
C ALA A 120 36.77 37.30 -1.25
N GLN A 121 36.54 37.64 -2.52
CA GLN A 121 37.63 38.18 -3.34
C GLN A 121 37.97 39.58 -2.80
N GLY A 122 38.94 39.64 -1.90
CA GLY A 122 39.51 40.90 -1.44
C GLY A 122 40.05 41.71 -2.63
N PRO A 123 39.98 43.06 -2.59
CA PRO A 123 40.41 43.89 -3.71
C PRO A 123 41.90 43.67 -4.00
N PRO A 124 42.31 43.70 -5.30
CA PRO A 124 43.69 43.45 -5.67
C PRO A 124 44.63 44.49 -5.05
N PRO A 125 45.85 44.09 -4.64
CA PRO A 125 46.81 45.00 -4.01
C PRO A 125 47.19 46.13 -4.97
N THR A 126 47.01 47.36 -4.50
CA THR A 126 47.41 48.57 -5.21
C THR A 126 48.94 48.59 -5.29
N ALA A 127 49.48 48.41 -6.50
CA ALA A 127 50.90 48.57 -6.75
C ALA A 127 51.30 50.04 -6.57
N GLN A 128 51.78 50.37 -5.38
CA GLN A 128 52.42 51.64 -5.08
C GLN A 128 53.88 51.54 -5.50
N GLN A 129 54.20 51.92 -6.75
CA GLN A 129 55.56 52.31 -7.13
C GLN A 129 55.58 53.82 -7.31
N GLY A 130 55.92 54.50 -6.21
CA GLY A 130 56.37 55.88 -6.27
C GLY A 130 57.73 55.94 -6.96
N GLY A 131 57.81 56.73 -8.03
CA GLY A 131 59.08 57.23 -8.52
C GLY A 131 59.52 58.44 -7.70
N GLN A 132 60.77 58.45 -7.26
CA GLN A 132 61.62 59.62 -7.00
C GLN A 132 63.05 59.15 -7.33
N GLN A 133 63.62 59.62 -8.45
CA GLN A 133 64.51 60.79 -8.58
C GLN A 133 65.84 60.61 -7.85
#